data_AF-A0A950NQ63-F1
#
_entry.id   AF-A0A950NQ63-F1
#
_cell.length_a   1.000
_cell.length_b   1.000
_cell.length_c   1.000
_cell.angle_alpha   90.00
_cell.angle_beta   90.00
_cell.angle_gamma   90.00
#
_symmetry.space_group_name_H-M   'P 1'
#
loop_
_entity.id
_entity.type
_entity.pdbx_description
1 polymer ?
#
loop_
_entity_poly.entity_id
_entity_poly.type
_entity_poly.pdbx_seq_one_letter_code
_entity_poly.pdbx_strand_id
1 'polypeptide(L)' 'MSRITRADVEHVARLARLALSDEEIDRFTDQLEVILE' A
#
# COMPACT_ATOMS: atom_id res chain seq x y z
N MET A 1 14.85 1.19 -8.02
CA MET A 1 14.11 2.07 -7.09
C MET A 1 12.69 2.15 -7.60
N SER A 2 11.88 1.16 -7.24
CA SER A 2 10.49 1.09 -7.67
C SER A 2 9.66 1.85 -6.64
N ARG A 3 9.12 3.01 -7.03
CA ARG A 3 8.21 3.79 -6.20
C ARG A 3 6.90 3.01 -6.07
N ILE A 4 6.51 2.65 -4.84
CA ILE A 4 5.24 1.96 -4.60
C ILE A 4 4.08 2.94 -4.84
N THR A 5 2.98 2.46 -5.40
CA THR A 5 1.79 3.26 -5.65
C THR A 5 0.61 2.78 -4.82
N ARG A 6 -0.42 3.63 -4.69
CA ARG A 6 -1.70 3.29 -4.07
C ARG A 6 -2.31 2.00 -4.64
N ALA A 7 -2.22 1.84 -5.97
CA ALA A 7 -2.72 0.65 -6.66
C ALA A 7 -1.99 -0.63 -6.27
N ASP A 8 -0.69 -0.54 -5.93
CA ASP A 8 0.09 -1.68 -5.45
C ASP A 8 -0.39 -2.10 -4.05
N VAL A 9 -0.65 -1.14 -3.17
CA VAL A 9 -1.18 -1.40 -1.82
C VAL A 9 -2.58 -2.00 -1.88
N GLU A 10 -3.47 -1.46 -2.74
CA GLU A 10 -4.79 -2.04 -2.99
C GLU A 10 -4.71 -3.47 -3.53
N HIS A 11 -3.76 -3.73 -4.44
CA HIS A 11 -3.56 -5.05 -5.00
C HIS A 11 -3.12 -6.06 -3.93
N VAL A 12 -2.16 -5.69 -3.08
CA VAL A 12 -1.68 -6.52 -1.96
C VAL A 12 -2.79 -6.74 -0.93
N ALA A 13 -3.55 -5.71 -0.57
CA ALA A 13 -4.68 -5.82 0.35
C ALA A 13 -5.72 -6.83 -0.15
N ARG A 14 -6.04 -6.80 -1.45
CA ARG A 14 -6.93 -7.76 -2.09
C ARG A 14 -6.39 -9.19 -2.06
N LEU A 15 -5.09 -9.38 -2.30
CA LEU A 15 -4.44 -10.70 -2.19
C LEU A 15 -4.46 -11.23 -0.76
N ALA A 16 -4.26 -10.34 0.22
CA ALA A 16 -4.29 -10.65 1.65
C ALA A 16 -5.72 -10.76 2.23
N ARG A 17 -6.75 -10.48 1.43
CA ARG A 17 -8.16 -10.41 1.86
C ARG A 17 -8.41 -9.43 3.01
N LEU A 18 -7.67 -8.32 3.00
CA LEU A 18 -7.82 -7.23 3.95
C LEU A 18 -8.77 -6.18 3.37
N ALA A 19 -9.80 -5.81 4.13
CA ALA A 19 -10.64 -4.65 3.81
C ALA A 19 -9.98 -3.42 4.45
N LEU A 20 -9.30 -2.64 3.61
CA LEU A 20 -8.67 -1.38 4.01
C LEU A 20 -9.53 -0.21 3.57
N SER A 21 -9.62 0.81 4.40
CA SER A 21 -10.18 2.11 4.04
C SER A 21 -9.20 2.93 3.20
N ASP A 22 -9.72 3.94 2.50
CA ASP A 22 -8.90 4.85 1.69
C ASP A 22 -7.78 5.53 2.51
N GLU A 23 -8.07 5.92 3.76
CA GLU A 23 -7.09 6.52 4.68
C GLU A 23 -5.98 5.54 5.09
N GLU A 24 -6.33 4.26 5.27
CA GLU A 24 -5.35 3.22 5.60
C GLU A 24 -4.45 2.91 4.41
N ILE A 25 -4.99 2.90 3.20
CA ILE A 25 -4.22 2.69 1.96
C ILE A 25 -3.20 3.82 1.79
N ASP A 26 -3.60 5.07 1.97
CA ASP A 26 -2.69 6.21 1.84
C ASP A 26 -1.57 6.14 2.89
N ARG A 27 -1.93 5.87 4.16
CA ARG A 27 -0.93 5.69 5.23
C ARG A 27 0.04 4.54 4.93
N PHE A 28 -0.44 3.39 4.46
CA PHE A 28 0.42 2.25 4.17
C PHE A 28 1.29 2.47 2.94
N THR A 29 0.82 3.25 1.96
CA THR A 29 1.63 3.63 0.80
C THR A 29 2.87 4.41 1.26
N ASP A 30 2.70 5.41 2.11
CA ASP A 30 3.82 6.22 2.65
C ASP A 30 4.78 5.37 3.49
N GLN A 31 4.24 4.50 4.36
CA GLN A 31 5.06 3.64 5.22
C GLN A 31 5.87 2.62 4.40
N LEU A 32 5.27 2.03 3.37
CA LEU A 32 5.93 1.06 2.51
C LEU A 32 6.95 1.72 1.57
N GLU A 33 6.72 2.97 1.13
CA GLU A 33 7.69 3.74 0.35
C GLU A 33 9.02 3.90 1.13
N VAL A 34 8.94 4.22 2.42
CA VAL A 34 10.13 4.35 3.30
C VAL A 34 10.84 3.03 3.55
N ILE A 35 10.09 1.91 3.65
CA ILE A 35 10.68 0.58 3.93
C ILE A 35 11.37 0.00 2.68
N LEU A 36 10.92 0.36 1.48
CA LEU A 36 11.39 -0.21 0.21
C LEU A 36 12.44 0.66 -0.51
N GLU A 37 12.80 1.81 0.05
CA GLU A 37 13.97 2.62 -0.36
C GLU A 37 15.30 1.93 0.02
#